data_AF-A0A554FLV3-F1
#
_entry.id   AF-A0A554FLV3-F1
#
_cell.length_a   1.000
_cell.length_b   1.000
_cell.length_c   1.000
_cell.angle_alpha   90.00
_cell.angle_beta   90.00
_cell.angle_gamma   90.00
#
_symmetry.space_group_name_H-M   'P 1'
#
loop_
_entity.id
_entity.type
_entity.pdbx_description
1 polymer ?
#
loop_
_entity_poly.entity_id
_entity_poly.type
_entity_poly.pdbx_seq_one_letter_code
_entity_poly.pdbx_strand_id
1 'polypeptide(L)'
;MVIALALALAGQAHAEDEVLDVARATVTLQDGRTVAVSQGCWLSTERCVLSARELRRLDAENAELRRQSARVPVVAVLVAVALGAGAGFAAARLAR
;
A
#
# COMPACT_ATOMS: atom_id res chain seq x y z
N MET A 1 11.27 -0.62 -45.16
CA MET A 1 10.33 -1.73 -44.88
C MET A 1 10.52 -2.38 -43.51
N VAL A 2 11.76 -2.57 -43.02
CA VAL A 2 12.02 -3.24 -41.72
C VAL A 2 11.38 -2.50 -40.53
N ILE A 3 11.45 -1.16 -40.51
CA ILE A 3 10.88 -0.34 -39.42
C ILE A 3 9.35 -0.45 -39.37
N ALA A 4 8.69 -0.39 -40.53
CA ALA A 4 7.23 -0.53 -40.62
C ALA A 4 6.75 -1.91 -40.16
N LEU A 5 7.53 -2.96 -40.46
CA LEU A 5 7.23 -4.33 -40.01
C LEU A 5 7.47 -4.49 -38.49
N ALA A 6 8.52 -3.85 -37.95
CA ALA A 6 8.77 -3.85 -36.50
C ALA A 6 7.69 -3.09 -35.73
N LEU A 7 7.16 -1.99 -36.27
CA LEU A 7 6.02 -1.25 -35.71
C LEU A 7 4.72 -2.06 -35.80
N ALA A 8 4.52 -2.85 -36.86
CA ALA A 8 3.35 -3.73 -37.00
C ALA A 8 3.42 -4.96 -36.08
N LEU A 9 4.63 -5.48 -35.80
CA LEU A 9 4.88 -6.60 -34.89
C LEU A 9 4.93 -6.15 -33.41
N ALA A 10 5.19 -4.87 -33.15
CA ALA A 10 4.93 -4.25 -31.86
C ALA A 10 3.42 -4.10 -31.71
N GLY A 11 2.74 -5.25 -31.55
CA GLY A 11 1.29 -5.33 -31.42
C GLY A 11 0.84 -4.27 -30.43
N GLN A 12 -0.09 -3.43 -30.88
CA GLN A 12 -0.69 -2.44 -30.00
C GLN A 12 -1.33 -3.23 -28.86
N ALA A 13 -0.72 -3.17 -27.68
CA ALA A 13 -1.30 -3.72 -26.46
C ALA A 13 -2.49 -2.82 -26.12
N HIS A 14 -3.62 -3.09 -26.78
CA HIS A 14 -4.90 -2.55 -26.38
C HIS A 14 -5.29 -3.26 -25.09
N ALA A 15 -4.99 -2.62 -23.97
CA ALA A 15 -5.60 -2.99 -22.71
C ALA A 15 -7.06 -2.53 -22.78
N GLU A 16 -7.97 -3.49 -23.01
CA GLU A 16 -9.42 -3.27 -22.79
C GLU A 16 -9.71 -3.02 -21.30
N ASP A 17 -8.85 -3.54 -20.42
CA ASP A 17 -8.90 -3.31 -18.98
C ASP A 17 -8.10 -2.08 -18.54
N GLU A 18 -8.60 -1.39 -17.50
CA GLU A 18 -8.01 -0.19 -16.89
C GLU A 18 -6.62 -0.43 -16.24
N VAL A 19 -6.23 -1.71 -16.17
CA VAL A 19 -5.02 -2.24 -15.53
C VAL A 19 -4.37 -3.26 -16.46
N LEU A 20 -3.08 -3.08 -16.75
CA LEU A 20 -2.30 -4.04 -17.53
C LEU A 20 -1.25 -4.69 -16.62
N ASP A 21 -1.38 -6.00 -16.41
CA ASP A 21 -0.33 -6.78 -15.75
C ASP A 21 0.80 -7.08 -16.75
N VAL A 22 2.03 -6.75 -16.37
CA VAL A 22 3.20 -6.73 -17.24
C VAL A 22 4.23 -7.71 -16.73
N ALA A 23 4.33 -8.87 -17.38
CA ALA A 23 5.39 -9.82 -17.08
C ALA A 23 6.77 -9.35 -17.59
N ARG A 24 6.81 -8.73 -18.78
CA ARG A 24 8.02 -8.11 -19.36
C ARG A 24 7.63 -7.05 -20.38
N ALA A 25 8.25 -5.87 -20.30
CA ALA A 25 8.08 -4.78 -21.27
C ALA A 25 9.38 -4.01 -21.49
N THR A 26 9.50 -3.36 -22.64
CA THR A 26 10.55 -2.38 -22.91
C THR A 26 9.90 -1.01 -23.02
N VAL A 27 10.27 -0.09 -22.13
CA VAL A 27 9.73 1.26 -22.08
C VAL A 27 10.76 2.23 -22.64
N THR A 28 10.35 3.02 -23.62
CA THR A 28 11.15 4.15 -24.11
C THR A 28 10.77 5.39 -23.32
N LEU A 29 11.72 5.92 -22.55
CA LEU A 29 11.58 7.16 -21.81
C LEU A 29 11.61 8.36 -22.76
N GLN A 30 11.12 9.50 -22.28
CA GLN A 30 11.09 10.75 -23.06
C GLN A 30 12.47 11.26 -23.44
N ASP A 31 13.51 10.86 -22.71
CA ASP A 31 14.91 11.16 -23.01
C ASP A 31 15.55 10.18 -24.02
N GLY A 32 14.75 9.28 -24.62
CA GLY A 32 15.18 8.31 -25.62
C GLY A 32 15.82 7.06 -25.05
N ARG A 33 16.00 6.94 -23.72
CA ARG A 33 16.52 5.71 -23.11
C ARG A 33 15.46 4.62 -23.14
N THR A 34 15.89 3.38 -23.32
CA THR A 34 15.04 2.19 -23.21
C THR A 34 15.31 1.46 -21.92
N VAL A 35 14.27 1.16 -21.14
CA VAL A 35 14.37 0.38 -19.90
C VAL A 35 13.55 -0.89 -20.04
N ALA A 36 14.18 -2.02 -19.76
CA ALA A 36 13.49 -3.29 -19.61
C ALA A 36 12.86 -3.36 -18.23
N VAL A 37 11.54 -3.53 -18.19
CA VAL A 37 10.76 -3.72 -16.98
C VAL A 37 10.36 -5.19 -16.93
N SER A 38 10.74 -5.88 -15.87
CA SER A 38 10.33 -7.27 -15.61
C SER A 38 9.37 -7.26 -14.43
N GLN A 39 8.15 -7.72 -14.66
CA GLN A 39 7.05 -7.75 -13.68
C GLN A 39 6.55 -6.33 -13.31
N GLY A 40 5.25 -6.18 -13.08
CA GLY A 40 4.65 -4.92 -12.63
C GLY A 40 3.27 -4.67 -13.20
N CYS A 41 2.59 -3.67 -12.67
CA CYS A 41 1.25 -3.28 -13.08
C CYS A 41 1.32 -1.90 -13.73
N TRP A 42 0.87 -1.78 -14.98
CA TRP A 42 0.69 -0.49 -15.63
C TRP A 42 -0.74 -0.03 -15.42
N LEU A 43 -0.87 1.22 -15.00
CA LEU A 43 -2.14 1.87 -14.72
C LEU A 43 -2.33 3.00 -15.71
N SER A 44 -3.59 3.31 -16.01
CA SER A 44 -3.92 4.57 -16.67
C SER A 44 -3.37 5.76 -15.86
N THR A 45 -3.04 6.86 -16.55
CA THR A 45 -2.53 8.08 -15.90
C THR A 45 -3.48 8.56 -14.81
N GLU A 46 -4.79 8.49 -15.06
CA GLU A 46 -5.82 8.85 -14.09
C GLU A 46 -5.74 8.00 -12.82
N ARG A 47 -5.65 6.67 -12.95
CA ARG A 47 -5.52 5.75 -11.81
C ARG A 47 -4.22 5.92 -11.06
N CYS A 48 -3.13 6.23 -11.76
CA CYS A 48 -1.86 6.54 -11.12
C CYS A 48 -1.98 7.80 -10.23
N VAL A 49 -2.66 8.84 -10.71
CA VAL A 49 -2.90 10.08 -9.94
C VAL A 49 -3.85 9.83 -8.77
N LEU A 50 -4.94 9.09 -8.97
CA LEU A 50 -5.89 8.75 -7.91
C LEU A 50 -5.24 7.92 -6.82
N SER A 51 -4.49 6.88 -7.19
CA SER A 51 -3.79 6.01 -6.25
C SER A 51 -2.73 6.78 -5.46
N ALA A 52 -1.99 7.68 -6.10
CA ALA A 52 -1.01 8.53 -5.41
C ALA A 52 -1.67 9.50 -4.41
N ARG A 53 -2.87 10.02 -4.71
CA ARG A 53 -3.63 10.85 -3.76
C ARG A 53 -4.13 10.02 -2.57
N GLU A 54 -4.68 8.84 -2.84
CA GLU A 54 -5.19 7.96 -1.79
C GLU A 54 -4.08 7.49 -0.86
N LEU A 55 -2.91 7.11 -1.40
CA LEU A 55 -1.73 6.76 -0.59
C LEU A 55 -1.33 7.89 0.35
N ARG A 56 -1.26 9.14 -0.15
CA ARG A 56 -0.94 10.30 0.71
C ARG A 56 -1.99 10.53 1.79
N ARG A 57 -3.26 10.32 1.47
CA ARG A 57 -4.35 10.43 2.45
C ARG A 57 -4.19 9.37 3.54
N LEU A 58 -3.99 8.10 3.15
CA LEU A 58 -3.78 7.00 4.08
C LEU A 58 -2.54 7.21 4.96
N ASP A 59 -1.45 7.73 4.40
CA ASP A 59 -0.25 8.06 5.17
C ASP A 59 -0.54 9.13 6.24
N ALA A 60 -1.34 10.15 5.90
CA ALA A 60 -1.75 11.19 6.84
C ALA A 60 -2.65 10.63 7.96
N GLU A 61 -3.62 9.77 7.61
CA GLU A 61 -4.49 9.10 8.57
C GLU A 61 -3.68 8.16 9.50
N ASN A 62 -2.76 7.39 8.94
CA ASN A 62 -1.88 6.50 9.71
C ASN A 62 -0.98 7.28 10.67
N ALA A 63 -0.44 8.43 10.24
CA ALA A 63 0.35 9.30 11.10
C ALA A 63 -0.46 9.88 12.27
N GLU A 64 -1.75 10.16 12.09
CA GLU A 64 -2.63 10.59 13.18
C GLU A 64 -2.98 9.43 14.13
N LEU A 65 -3.32 8.26 13.60
CA LEU A 65 -3.58 7.07 14.43
C LEU A 65 -2.37 6.68 15.28
N ARG A 66 -1.15 6.79 14.72
CA ARG A 66 0.09 6.57 15.48
C ARG A 66 0.26 7.60 16.59
N ARG A 67 -0.07 8.88 16.35
CA ARG A 67 -0.06 9.93 17.37
C ARG A 67 -1.08 9.71 18.48
N GLN A 68 -2.24 9.14 18.16
CA GLN A 68 -3.26 8.79 19.15
C GLN A 68 -2.85 7.56 19.97
N SER A 69 -2.29 6.54 19.32
CA SER A 69 -1.79 5.33 19.99
C SER A 69 -0.62 5.64 20.93
N ALA A 70 0.29 6.55 20.52
CA ALA A 70 1.38 7.03 21.36
C ALA A 70 0.91 7.81 22.60
N ARG A 71 -0.34 8.29 22.61
CA ARG A 71 -0.95 9.00 23.73
C ARG A 71 -1.50 8.07 24.81
N VAL A 72 -1.58 6.76 24.57
CA VAL A 72 -1.96 5.80 25.61
C VAL A 72 -0.78 5.66 26.57
N PRO A 73 -0.88 6.18 27.81
CA PRO A 73 0.24 6.12 28.73
C PRO A 73 0.41 4.68 29.20
N VAL A 74 1.61 4.13 29.03
CA VAL A 74 1.98 2.78 29.49
C VAL A 74 1.60 2.57 30.95
N VAL A 75 1.69 3.62 31.77
CA VAL A 75 1.28 3.61 33.17
C VAL A 75 -0.22 3.33 33.34
N ALA A 76 -1.10 3.91 32.51
CA ALA A 76 -2.53 3.64 32.59
C ALA A 76 -2.85 2.18 32.24
N VAL A 77 -2.13 1.60 31.26
CA VAL A 77 -2.26 0.18 30.91
C VAL A 77 -1.82 -0.70 32.08
N LEU A 78 -0.68 -0.40 32.70
CA LEU A 78 -0.17 -1.15 33.86
C LEU A 78 -1.12 -1.07 35.07
N VAL A 79 -1.68 0.11 35.35
CA VAL A 79 -2.66 0.30 36.42
C VAL A 79 -3.94 -0.51 36.14
N ALA A 80 -4.46 -0.49 34.91
CA ALA A 80 -5.63 -1.28 34.53
C ALA A 80 -5.37 -2.79 34.70
N VAL A 81 -4.19 -3.27 34.30
CA VAL A 81 -3.78 -4.67 34.49
C VAL A 81 -3.69 -5.03 35.97
N ALA A 82 -3.04 -4.18 36.78
CA ALA A 82 -2.91 -4.40 38.21
C ALA A 82 -4.27 -4.42 38.93
N LEU A 83 -5.18 -3.53 38.57
CA LEU A 83 -6.54 -3.49 39.11
C LEU A 83 -7.36 -4.71 38.69
N GLY A 84 -7.29 -5.13 37.42
CA GLY A 84 -7.97 -6.33 36.94
C GLY A 84 -7.47 -7.61 37.62
N ALA A 85 -6.14 -7.76 37.75
CA ALA A 85 -5.53 -8.89 38.46
C ALA A 85 -5.87 -8.88 39.95
N GLY A 86 -5.81 -7.72 40.60
CA GLY A 86 -6.13 -7.55 42.02
C GLY A 86 -7.60 -7.85 42.33
N ALA A 87 -8.53 -7.36 41.50
CA ALA A 87 -9.95 -7.62 41.64
C ALA A 87 -10.28 -9.11 41.41
N GLY A 88 -9.67 -9.74 40.39
CA GLY A 88 -9.83 -11.17 40.13
C GLY A 88 -9.33 -12.03 41.29
N PHE A 89 -8.18 -11.67 41.88
CA PHE A 89 -7.63 -12.36 43.04
C PHE A 89 -8.51 -12.20 44.29
N ALA A 90 -9.01 -10.99 44.55
CA ALA A 90 -9.90 -10.73 45.68
C ALA A 90 -11.22 -11.51 45.55
N ALA A 91 -11.82 -11.52 44.36
CA ALA A 91 -13.02 -12.29 44.08
C ALA A 91 -12.79 -13.80 44.27
N ALA A 92 -11.67 -14.33 43.76
CA ALA A 92 -11.31 -15.74 43.94
C ALA A 92 -11.09 -16.14 45.41
N ARG A 93 -10.62 -15.21 46.25
CA ARG A 93 -10.44 -15.44 47.69
C ARG A 93 -11.77 -15.44 48.46
N LEU A 94 -12.74 -14.62 48.04
CA LEU A 94 -14.07 -14.53 48.66
C LEU A 94 -15.00 -15.68 48.25
N ALA A 95 -14.76 -16.29 47.09
CA ALA A 95 -15.51 -17.44 46.60
C ALA A 95 -15.02 -18.80 47.15
N ARG A 96 -14.07 -18.79 48.08
CA ARG A 96 -13.42 -19.97 48.68
C ARG A 96 -13.69 -20.02 50.18
#